data_AF-A0A2D7SYZ0-F1
#
_entry.id   AF-A0A2D7SYZ0-F1
#
_cell.length_a   1.000
_cell.length_b   1.000
_cell.length_c   1.000
_cell.angle_alpha   90.00
_cell.angle_beta   90.00
_cell.angle_gamma   90.00
#
_symmetry.space_group_name_H-M   'P 1'
#
loop_
_entity.id
_entity.type
_entity.pdbx_description
1 polymer ?
#
loop_
_entity_poly.entity_id
_entity_poly.type
_entity_poly.pdbx_seq_one_letter_code
_entity_poly.pdbx_strand_id
1 'polypeptide(L)'
;MKNKIINIIRGSFLVDEKSTSNWLYIFLFLVLSIVMISSSHSVDKKVYEIAALNEQIKSLRSEFVDTRTLLMTLKMESTVKNKLFEKGIKTSKKPPVKIVINVGN
;
A
#
# COMPACT_ATOMS: atom_id res chain seq x y z
N MET A 1 9.74 10.60 54.69
CA MET A 1 9.63 10.53 53.21
C MET A 1 10.79 11.23 52.49
N LYS A 2 11.12 12.49 52.83
CA LYS A 2 12.25 13.24 52.23
C LYS A 2 13.58 12.48 52.23
N ASN A 3 13.94 11.87 53.36
CA ASN A 3 15.22 11.13 53.49
C ASN A 3 15.33 9.91 52.58
N LYS A 4 14.20 9.28 52.22
CA LYS A 4 14.18 8.11 51.34
C LYS A 4 14.44 8.50 49.88
N ILE A 5 13.89 9.64 49.45
CA ILE A 5 14.17 10.23 48.12
C ILE A 5 15.62 10.71 48.04
N ILE A 6 16.12 11.35 49.10
CA ILE A 6 17.51 11.82 49.17
C ILE A 6 18.49 10.63 49.10
N ASN A 7 18.19 9.51 49.76
CA ASN A 7 19.02 8.31 49.69
C ASN A 7 18.99 7.63 48.30
N ILE A 8 17.84 7.67 47.59
CA ILE A 8 17.78 7.20 46.19
C ILE A 8 18.68 8.06 45.30
N ILE A 9 18.61 9.39 45.43
CA ILE A 9 19.42 10.33 44.65
C ILE A 9 20.92 10.20 45.00
N ARG A 10 21.24 9.92 46.27
CA ARG A 10 22.62 9.66 46.72
C ARG A 10 23.15 8.27 46.34
N GLY A 11 22.35 7.46 45.63
CA GLY A 11 22.79 6.15 45.16
C GLY A 11 22.96 5.12 46.27
N SER A 12 22.33 5.28 47.43
CA SER A 12 22.41 4.30 48.53
C SER A 12 21.99 2.90 48.10
N PHE A 13 21.04 2.82 47.15
CA PHE A 13 20.56 1.58 46.52
C PHE A 13 21.67 0.82 45.75
N LEU A 14 22.70 1.52 45.28
CA LEU A 14 23.82 0.98 44.48
C LEU A 14 25.05 0.58 45.33
N VAL A 15 25.14 1.07 46.56
CA VAL A 15 26.36 0.97 47.41
C VAL A 15 26.12 0.18 48.70
N ASP A 16 24.87 -0.05 49.11
CA ASP A 16 24.55 -0.86 50.29
C ASP A 16 25.01 -2.33 50.16
N GLU A 17 25.32 -2.98 51.28
CA GLU A 17 25.81 -4.39 51.36
C GLU A 17 24.92 -5.43 50.65
N LYS A 18 23.65 -5.11 50.37
CA LYS A 18 22.70 -5.96 49.62
C LYS A 18 22.45 -5.52 48.17
N SER A 19 23.31 -4.68 47.60
CA SER A 19 23.10 -4.03 46.29
C SER A 19 23.34 -4.90 45.06
N THR A 20 23.87 -6.12 45.21
CA THR A 20 24.16 -7.01 44.07
C THR A 20 22.94 -7.30 43.18
N SER A 21 21.74 -7.40 43.75
CA SER A 21 20.49 -7.58 43.00
C SER A 21 20.10 -6.33 42.18
N ASN A 22 20.46 -5.14 42.67
CA ASN A 22 20.09 -3.85 42.09
C ASN A 22 20.85 -3.54 40.79
N TRP A 23 22.10 -4.00 40.71
CA TRP A 23 22.90 -3.95 39.48
C TRP A 23 22.31 -4.77 38.34
N LEU A 24 21.73 -5.94 38.64
CA LEU A 24 21.08 -6.77 37.63
C LEU A 24 19.85 -6.08 37.03
N TYR A 25 19.05 -5.39 37.85
CA TYR A 25 17.91 -4.63 37.36
C TYR A 25 18.33 -3.46 36.46
N ILE A 26 19.41 -2.75 36.79
CA ILE A 26 19.92 -1.65 35.94
C ILE A 26 20.41 -2.19 34.60
N PHE A 27 21.15 -3.31 34.62
CA PHE A 27 21.58 -3.97 33.40
C PHE A 27 20.38 -4.44 32.56
N LEU A 28 19.35 -4.99 33.20
CA LEU A 28 18.12 -5.41 32.53
C LEU A 28 17.39 -4.24 31.86
N PHE A 29 17.26 -3.09 32.55
CA PHE A 29 16.67 -1.90 31.95
C PHE A 29 17.52 -1.33 30.81
N LEU A 30 18.86 -1.33 30.95
CA LEU A 30 19.77 -0.90 29.88
C LEU A 30 19.58 -1.75 28.62
N VAL A 31 19.58 -3.08 28.78
CA VAL A 31 19.37 -4.03 27.67
C VAL A 31 17.98 -3.82 27.06
N LEU A 32 16.95 -3.66 27.89
CA LEU A 32 15.58 -3.42 27.42
C LEU A 32 15.47 -2.11 26.63
N SER A 33 16.15 -1.04 27.07
CA SER A 33 16.22 0.22 26.34
C SER A 33 16.88 0.06 24.97
N ILE A 34 17.98 -0.69 24.89
CA ILE A 34 18.66 -0.98 23.61
C ILE A 34 17.73 -1.76 22.66
N VAL A 35 17.03 -2.76 23.18
CA VAL A 35 16.05 -3.55 22.41
C VAL A 35 14.92 -2.67 21.90
N MET A 36 14.39 -1.76 22.71
CA MET A 36 13.34 -0.83 22.29
C MET A 36 13.81 0.09 21.16
N ILE A 37 15.01 0.69 21.29
CA ILE A 37 15.57 1.57 20.26
C ILE A 37 15.73 0.82 18.93
N SER A 38 16.29 -0.40 18.98
CA SER A 38 16.48 -1.23 17.78
C SER A 38 15.16 -1.65 17.13
N SER A 39 14.14 -1.95 17.94
CA SER A 39 12.81 -2.33 17.46
C SER A 39 12.15 -1.16 16.75
N SER A 40 12.17 0.04 17.34
CA SER A 40 11.59 1.25 16.75
C SER A 40 12.18 1.54 15.37
N HIS A 41 13.50 1.44 15.21
CA HIS A 41 14.14 1.71 13.93
C HIS A 41 13.73 0.72 12.82
N SER A 42 13.45 -0.53 13.19
CA SER A 42 12.93 -1.56 12.27
C SER A 42 11.48 -1.29 11.86
N VAL A 43 10.68 -0.73 12.75
CA VAL A 43 9.30 -0.30 12.47
C VAL A 43 9.32 0.89 11.51
N ASP A 44 10.17 1.88 11.76
CA ASP A 44 10.29 3.07 10.90
C ASP A 44 10.61 2.68 9.46
N LYS A 45 11.58 1.78 9.25
CA LYS A 45 11.94 1.28 7.91
C LYS A 45 10.75 0.65 7.19
N LYS A 46 9.97 -0.18 7.89
CA LYS A 46 8.77 -0.81 7.33
C LYS A 46 7.70 0.23 6.97
N VAL A 47 7.53 1.28 7.77
CA VAL A 47 6.56 2.35 7.50
C VAL A 47 6.93 3.11 6.21
N TYR A 48 8.22 3.42 6.02
CA TYR A 48 8.70 4.02 4.77
C TYR A 48 8.44 3.12 3.56
N GLU A 49 8.71 1.82 3.68
CA GLU A 49 8.46 0.84 2.62
C GLU A 49 6.96 0.77 2.27
N ILE A 50 6.08 0.74 3.29
CA ILE A 50 4.63 0.76 3.11
C ILE A 50 4.17 2.04 2.39
N ALA A 51 4.74 3.19 2.74
CA ALA A 51 4.42 4.46 2.08
C ALA A 51 4.80 4.41 0.58
N ALA A 52 6.01 3.93 0.26
CA ALA A 52 6.47 3.77 -1.11
C ALA A 52 5.61 2.78 -1.92
N LEU A 53 5.19 1.66 -1.33
CA LEU A 53 4.30 0.69 -1.96
C LEU A 53 2.90 1.28 -2.21
N ASN A 54 2.36 2.07 -1.27
CA ASN A 54 1.08 2.74 -1.45
C ASN A 54 1.09 3.76 -2.59
N GLU A 55 2.21 4.46 -2.77
CA GLU A 55 2.38 5.39 -3.89
C GLU A 55 2.36 4.64 -5.23
N GLN A 56 3.04 3.49 -5.32
CA GLN A 56 2.99 2.62 -6.50
C GLN A 56 1.56 2.13 -6.78
N ILE A 57 0.84 1.65 -5.76
CA ILE A 57 -0.56 1.23 -5.92
C ILE A 57 -1.42 2.37 -6.46
N LYS A 58 -1.21 3.59 -5.98
CA LYS A 58 -1.93 4.77 -6.45
C LYS A 58 -1.62 5.07 -7.92
N SER A 59 -0.35 5.00 -8.33
CA SER A 59 0.02 5.24 -9.73
C SER A 59 -0.58 4.18 -10.66
N LEU A 60 -0.50 2.89 -10.31
CA LEU A 60 -1.08 1.79 -11.08
C LEU A 60 -2.60 1.92 -11.20
N ARG A 61 -3.29 2.36 -10.14
CA ARG A 61 -4.73 2.62 -10.19
C ARG A 61 -5.07 3.77 -11.14
N SER A 62 -4.26 4.82 -11.17
CA SER A 62 -4.44 5.91 -12.14
C SER A 62 -4.30 5.39 -13.57
N GLU A 63 -3.22 4.66 -13.85
CA GLU A 63 -2.96 4.08 -15.16
C GLU A 63 -4.07 3.11 -15.62
N PHE A 64 -4.59 2.30 -14.69
CA PHE A 64 -5.72 1.41 -14.97
C PHE A 64 -6.98 2.18 -15.38
N VAL A 65 -7.31 3.27 -14.68
CA VAL A 65 -8.47 4.11 -14.99
C VAL A 65 -8.31 4.78 -16.36
N ASP A 66 -7.13 5.31 -16.66
CA ASP A 66 -6.82 5.92 -17.95
C ASP A 66 -6.94 4.91 -19.09
N THR A 67 -6.32 3.74 -18.92
CA THR A 67 -6.36 2.65 -19.91
C THR A 67 -7.78 2.12 -20.13
N ARG A 68 -8.56 1.95 -19.06
CA ARG A 68 -9.97 1.54 -19.14
C ARG A 68 -10.80 2.56 -19.92
N THR A 69 -10.58 3.85 -19.67
CA THR A 69 -11.27 4.93 -20.36
C THR A 69 -10.93 4.92 -21.85
N LEU A 70 -9.64 4.80 -22.18
CA LEU A 70 -9.16 4.69 -23.56
C LEU A 70 -9.81 3.51 -24.29
N LEU A 71 -9.86 2.33 -23.65
CA LEU A 71 -10.51 1.14 -24.21
C LEU A 71 -12.01 1.37 -24.47
N MET A 72 -12.73 2.02 -23.55
CA MET A 72 -14.13 2.35 -23.78
C MET A 72 -14.29 3.27 -24.98
N THR A 73 -13.48 4.32 -25.08
CA THR A 73 -13.51 5.25 -26.22
C THR A 73 -13.24 4.53 -27.53
N LEU A 74 -12.29 3.60 -27.57
CA LEU A 74 -11.98 2.78 -28.76
C LEU A 74 -13.12 1.81 -29.11
N LYS A 75 -13.82 1.26 -28.11
CA LYS A 75 -14.95 0.34 -28.30
C LYS A 75 -16.22 1.06 -28.79
N MET A 76 -16.35 2.37 -28.59
CA MET A 76 -17.56 3.10 -29.01
C MET A 76 -17.82 2.93 -30.50
N GLU A 77 -19.07 2.62 -30.84
CA GLU A 77 -19.49 2.43 -32.23
C GLU A 77 -19.21 3.66 -33.10
N SER A 78 -19.36 4.87 -32.54
CA SER A 78 -19.00 6.13 -33.23
C SER A 78 -17.53 6.20 -33.60
N THR A 79 -16.62 5.83 -32.68
CA THR A 79 -15.17 5.79 -32.93
C THR A 79 -14.82 4.76 -33.99
N VAL A 80 -15.40 3.55 -33.89
CA VAL A 80 -15.20 2.48 -34.87
C VAL A 80 -15.72 2.90 -36.25
N LYS A 81 -16.92 3.49 -36.31
CA LYS A 81 -17.54 4.00 -37.54
C LYS A 81 -16.73 5.12 -38.19
N ASN A 82 -16.22 6.07 -37.41
CA ASN A 82 -15.37 7.15 -37.92
C ASN A 82 -14.08 6.58 -38.54
N LYS A 83 -13.43 5.63 -37.86
CA LYS A 83 -12.20 4.97 -38.36
C LYS A 83 -12.45 4.11 -39.61
N LEU A 84 -13.62 3.48 -39.70
CA LEU A 84 -14.04 2.69 -40.87
C LEU A 84 -14.49 3.57 -42.04
N PHE A 85 -15.01 4.76 -41.77
CA PHE A 85 -15.39 5.74 -42.78
C PHE A 85 -14.18 6.24 -43.59
N GLU A 86 -13.05 6.49 -42.92
CA GLU A 86 -11.77 6.81 -43.57
C GLU A 86 -11.28 5.69 -44.50
N LYS A 87 -11.61 4.43 -44.19
CA LYS A 87 -11.30 3.25 -45.02
C LYS A 87 -12.36 2.98 -46.11
N GLY A 88 -13.35 3.85 -46.27
CA GLY A 88 -14.40 3.73 -47.29
C GLY A 88 -15.54 2.76 -46.94
N ILE A 89 -15.55 2.19 -45.73
CA ILE A 89 -16.56 1.23 -45.28
C ILE A 89 -17.74 2.00 -44.68
N LYS A 90 -18.92 1.89 -45.29
CA LYS A 90 -20.15 2.56 -44.84
C LYS A 90 -21.09 1.61 -44.12
N THR A 91 -21.63 2.04 -42.98
CA THR A 91 -22.73 1.32 -42.30
C THR A 91 -23.96 1.28 -43.20
N SER A 92 -24.53 0.08 -43.41
CA SER A 92 -25.80 -0.06 -44.12
C SER A 92 -26.93 0.56 -43.30
N LYS A 93 -27.69 1.48 -43.91
CA LYS A 93 -28.94 2.01 -43.31
C LYS A 93 -30.12 1.06 -43.48
N LYS A 94 -30.01 0.06 -44.35
CA LYS A 94 -31.08 -0.91 -44.64
C LYS A 94 -30.80 -2.21 -43.87
N PRO A 95 -31.77 -2.75 -43.13
CA PRO A 95 -31.60 -4.02 -42.45
C PRO A 95 -31.41 -5.16 -43.47
N PRO A 96 -30.60 -6.19 -43.14
CA PRO A 96 -30.41 -7.33 -44.03
C PRO A 96 -31.68 -8.17 -44.10
N VAL A 97 -32.00 -8.68 -45.29
CA VAL A 97 -33.16 -9.55 -45.52
C VAL A 97 -32.69 -11.01 -45.45
N LYS A 98 -33.32 -11.82 -44.60
CA LYS A 98 -33.05 -13.26 -44.54
C LYS A 98 -33.70 -13.93 -45.74
N ILE A 99 -32.90 -14.40 -46.69
CA ILE A 99 -33.38 -15.21 -47.82
C ILE A 99 -33.52 -16.65 -47.30
N VAL A 100 -34.76 -17.12 -47.19
CA VAL A 100 -35.06 -18.54 -46.89
C VAL A 100 -35.45 -19.19 -48.20
N ILE A 101 -34.66 -20.16 -48.64
CA ILE A 101 -34.89 -20.91 -49.88
C ILE A 101 -35.69 -22.15 -49.49
N ASN A 102 -36.99 -22.17 -49.76
CA ASN A 102 -37.76 -23.40 -49.72
C ASN A 102 -37.74 -24.00 -51.13
N VAL A 103 -36.95 -25.06 -51.32
CA VAL A 103 -37.01 -25.90 -52.50
C VAL A 103 -38.23 -26.81 -52.32
N GLY A 104 -39.31 -26.53 -53.05
CA GLY A 104 -40.47 -27.41 -53.11
C GLY A 104 -40.19 -28.59 -54.04
N ASN A 105 -40.46 -29.80 -53.55
CA ASN A 105 -40.56 -31.02 -54.36
C ASN A 105 -41.90 -31.06 -55.11
#